data_AF-A0A932CQX3-F1
#
_entry.id   AF-A0A932CQX3-F1
#
_cell.length_a   1.000
_cell.length_b   1.000
_cell.length_c   1.000
_cell.angle_alpha   90.00
_cell.angle_beta   90.00
_cell.angle_gamma   90.00
#
_symmetry.space_group_name_H-M   'P 1'
#
loop_
_entity.id
_entity.type
_entity.pdbx_description
1 polymer ?
#
loop_
_entity_poly.entity_id
_entity_poly.type
_entity_poly.pdbx_seq_one_letter_code
_entity_poly.pdbx_strand_id
1 'polypeptide(L)'
;MSVMLGITSVKLFPEDSMPTVLELYEKLKPKLGEEEAKALIEFVEASVERKAATKEDLQRTEMALREDLVGLKEDLRQTEAALREEIHRLDQKIEATKADLIKWAFGFWIGNVAVLAGIMFALLRAFAEK
;
A
#
# COMPACT_ATOMS: atom_id res chain seq x y z
N MET A 1 13.37 -26.14 -22.62
CA MET A 1 13.33 -25.07 -21.59
C MET A 1 12.75 -25.71 -20.33
N SER A 2 13.55 -26.24 -19.40
CA SER A 2 14.21 -25.51 -18.28
C SER A 2 13.26 -24.52 -17.60
N VAL A 3 12.86 -24.59 -16.32
CA VAL A 3 13.19 -25.45 -15.17
C VAL A 3 11.98 -25.40 -14.23
N MET A 4 11.37 -26.54 -13.87
CA MET A 4 10.44 -26.67 -12.74
C MET A 4 11.24 -27.22 -11.56
N LEU A 5 11.84 -26.34 -10.76
CA LEU A 5 12.44 -26.75 -9.49
C LEU A 5 11.34 -26.87 -8.46
N GLY A 6 10.78 -28.09 -8.38
CA GLY A 6 10.03 -28.53 -7.23
C GLY A 6 10.96 -28.56 -6.01
N ILE A 7 10.74 -27.66 -5.07
CA ILE A 7 11.30 -27.78 -3.71
C ILE A 7 10.28 -28.60 -2.91
N THR A 8 10.23 -29.89 -3.23
CA THR A 8 9.55 -30.90 -2.43
C THR A 8 10.43 -31.23 -1.22
N SER A 9 9.84 -31.15 -0.03
CA SER A 9 10.37 -31.64 1.25
C SER A 9 11.71 -31.06 1.71
N VAL A 10 11.65 -29.91 2.39
CA VAL A 10 12.57 -29.64 3.50
C VAL A 10 12.27 -30.68 4.57
N LYS A 11 12.97 -31.81 4.45
CA LYS A 11 12.95 -32.91 5.41
C LYS A 11 13.44 -32.34 6.73
N LEU A 12 12.59 -32.49 7.75
CA LEU A 12 12.86 -32.27 9.17
C LEU A 12 14.35 -32.36 9.47
N PHE A 13 14.90 -31.31 10.08
CA PHE A 13 16.15 -31.42 10.80
C PHE A 13 16.08 -32.66 11.70
N PRO A 14 17.02 -33.61 11.58
CA PRO A 14 17.08 -34.72 12.51
C PRO A 14 17.44 -34.15 13.88
N GLU A 15 16.52 -34.28 14.83
CA GLU A 15 16.62 -33.85 16.23
C GLU A 15 17.67 -34.64 17.05
N ASP A 16 18.63 -35.27 16.37
CA ASP A 16 19.54 -36.28 16.93
C ASP A 16 21.02 -35.99 16.65
N SER A 17 21.35 -34.72 16.38
CA SER A 17 22.73 -34.31 16.07
C SER A 17 23.13 -32.99 16.72
N MET A 18 22.75 -32.82 17.99
CA MET A 18 23.58 -32.06 18.91
C MET A 18 24.67 -33.02 19.39
N PRO A 19 25.95 -32.93 18.91
CA PRO A 19 27.07 -33.41 19.71
C PRO A 19 27.01 -32.59 21.00
N THR A 20 26.27 -33.17 21.94
CA THR A 20 25.72 -32.47 23.10
C THR A 20 26.92 -31.96 23.85
N VAL A 21 26.92 -30.68 24.23
CA VAL A 21 27.84 -29.95 25.12
C VAL A 21 28.85 -30.81 25.92
N LEU A 22 28.40 -31.95 26.45
CA LEU A 22 29.15 -33.12 26.91
C LEU A 22 30.34 -33.59 26.04
N GLU A 23 30.23 -33.73 24.72
CA GLU A 23 31.33 -34.11 23.82
C GLU A 23 32.40 -33.01 23.71
N LEU A 24 31.98 -31.74 23.75
CA LEU A 24 32.91 -30.63 23.84
C LEU A 24 33.60 -30.61 25.20
N TYR A 25 32.85 -30.82 26.28
CA TYR A 25 33.38 -30.92 27.63
C TYR A 25 34.42 -32.04 27.76
N GLU A 26 34.12 -33.24 27.26
CA GLU A 26 35.02 -34.40 27.23
C GLU A 26 36.31 -34.10 26.44
N LYS A 27 36.23 -33.36 25.33
CA LYS A 27 37.40 -32.97 24.52
C LYS A 27 38.20 -31.79 25.11
N LEU A 28 37.57 -30.93 25.90
CA LEU A 28 38.17 -29.74 26.50
C LEU A 28 38.77 -30.01 27.89
N LYS A 29 38.17 -30.94 28.66
CA LYS A 29 38.59 -31.39 29.99
C LYS A 29 40.08 -31.75 30.11
N PRO A 30 40.69 -32.52 29.19
CA PRO A 30 42.12 -32.86 29.28
C PRO A 30 43.09 -31.75 28.84
N LYS A 31 42.62 -30.65 28.21
CA LYS A 31 43.50 -29.61 27.64
C LYS A 31 43.45 -28.26 28.38
N LEU A 32 42.38 -27.97 29.12
CA LEU A 32 42.13 -26.63 29.67
C LEU A 32 41.87 -26.61 31.18
N GLY A 33 41.50 -27.73 31.81
CA GLY A 33 41.00 -27.74 33.18
C GLY A 33 39.47 -27.73 33.24
N GLU A 34 38.91 -28.18 34.37
CA GLU A 34 37.47 -28.41 34.53
C GLU A 34 36.66 -27.09 34.62
N GLU A 35 37.28 -26.05 35.18
CA GLU A 35 36.72 -24.69 35.32
C GLU A 35 36.69 -23.97 33.96
N GLU A 36 37.79 -24.01 33.22
CA GLU A 36 37.94 -23.35 31.93
C GLU A 36 37.06 -23.99 30.85
N ALA A 37 36.88 -25.31 30.90
CA ALA A 37 35.94 -26.01 30.02
C ALA A 37 34.48 -25.60 30.30
N LYS A 38 34.09 -25.45 31.57
CA LYS A 38 32.75 -24.95 31.93
C LYS A 38 32.51 -23.52 31.47
N ALA A 39 33.48 -22.62 31.69
CA ALA A 39 33.36 -21.22 31.28
C ALA A 39 33.20 -21.06 29.77
N LEU A 40 33.88 -21.88 28.97
CA LEU A 40 33.73 -21.87 27.50
C LEU A 40 32.37 -22.39 27.04
N ILE A 41 31.84 -23.43 27.70
CA ILE A 41 30.50 -23.96 27.41
C ILE A 41 29.43 -22.91 27.71
N GLU A 42 29.49 -22.28 28.89
CA GLU A 42 28.52 -21.26 29.28
C GLU A 42 28.56 -20.06 28.34
N PHE A 43 29.75 -19.65 27.89
CA PHE A 43 29.92 -18.60 26.88
C PHE A 43 29.32 -18.99 25.51
N VAL A 44 29.50 -20.24 25.08
CA VAL A 44 28.94 -20.76 23.81
C VAL A 44 27.42 -20.83 23.89
N GLU A 45 26.85 -21.35 24.98
CA GLU A 45 25.40 -21.37 25.21
C GLU A 45 24.81 -19.96 25.19
N ALA A 46 25.41 -19.03 25.95
CA ALA A 46 24.96 -17.64 26.00
C ALA A 46 25.12 -16.89 24.65
N SER A 47 26.06 -17.33 23.80
CA SER A 47 26.24 -16.77 22.45
C SER A 47 25.25 -17.34 21.44
N VAL A 48 24.92 -18.62 21.55
CA VAL A 48 23.92 -19.30 20.72
C VAL A 48 22.53 -18.76 21.04
N GLU A 49 22.19 -18.61 22.32
CA GLU A 49 20.89 -18.09 22.78
C GLU A 49 20.69 -16.64 22.33
N ARG A 50 21.71 -15.78 22.45
CA ARG A 50 21.66 -14.40 21.92
C ARG A 50 21.44 -14.34 20.41
N LYS A 51 22.13 -15.19 19.64
CA LYS A 51 21.95 -15.26 18.19
C LYS A 51 20.57 -15.81 17.80
N ALA A 52 20.06 -16.78 18.55
CA ALA A 52 18.72 -17.33 18.35
C ALA A 52 17.64 -16.26 18.61
N ALA A 53 17.73 -15.54 19.74
CA ALA A 53 16.83 -14.43 20.07
C ALA A 53 16.85 -13.33 18.99
N THR A 54 18.04 -12.93 18.53
CA THR A 54 18.18 -11.91 17.48
C THR A 54 17.57 -12.36 16.15
N LYS A 55 17.68 -13.66 15.81
CA LYS A 55 17.09 -14.22 14.59
C LYS A 55 15.57 -14.26 14.67
N GLU A 56 15.02 -14.59 15.84
CA GLU A 56 13.57 -14.59 16.06
C GLU A 56 12.99 -13.16 15.98
N ASP A 57 13.67 -12.18 16.59
CA ASP A 57 13.28 -10.77 16.52
C ASP A 57 13.32 -10.25 15.07
N LEU A 58 14.33 -10.65 14.30
CA LEU A 58 14.43 -10.30 12.88
C LEU A 58 13.27 -10.91 12.08
N GLN A 59 12.90 -12.16 12.34
CA GLN A 59 11.76 -12.82 11.69
C GLN A 59 10.44 -12.13 12.04
N ARG A 60 10.23 -11.74 13.31
CA ARG A 60 9.04 -10.99 13.72
C ARG A 60 8.96 -9.64 13.02
N THR A 61 10.08 -8.92 12.94
CA THR A 61 10.15 -7.62 12.27
C THR A 61 9.91 -7.76 10.76
N GLU A 62 10.44 -8.80 10.12
CA GLU A 62 10.18 -9.08 8.71
C GLU A 62 8.69 -9.39 8.45
N MET A 63 8.05 -10.16 9.32
CA MET A 63 6.62 -10.44 9.22
C MET A 63 5.78 -9.16 9.39
N ALA A 64 6.08 -8.33 10.38
CA ALA A 64 5.40 -7.05 10.59
C ALA A 64 5.56 -6.13 9.37
N LEU A 65 6.77 -6.02 8.82
CA LEU A 65 7.02 -5.23 7.61
C LEU A 65 6.26 -5.75 6.39
N ARG A 66 6.13 -7.08 6.24
CA ARG A 66 5.34 -7.67 5.16
C ARG A 66 3.85 -7.35 5.31
N GLU A 67 3.34 -7.41 6.53
CA GLU A 67 1.95 -7.05 6.83
C GLU A 67 1.70 -5.57 6.53
N ASP A 68 2.57 -4.67 7.00
CA ASP A 68 2.51 -3.24 6.72
C ASP A 68 2.55 -2.95 5.20
N LEU A 69 3.40 -3.65 4.45
CA LEU A 69 3.52 -3.48 3.00
C LEU A 69 2.24 -3.93 2.29
N VAL A 70 1.61 -5.02 2.73
CA VAL A 70 0.32 -5.46 2.22
C VAL A 70 -0.78 -4.45 2.55
N GLY A 71 -0.81 -3.94 3.79
CA GLY A 71 -1.75 -2.91 4.23
C GLY A 71 -1.63 -1.64 3.39
N LEU A 72 -0.43 -1.08 3.27
CA LEU A 72 -0.15 0.11 2.47
C LEU A 72 -0.51 -0.07 1.00
N LYS A 73 -0.29 -1.25 0.44
CA LYS A 73 -0.65 -1.55 -0.95
C LYS A 73 -2.17 -1.55 -1.14
N GLU A 74 -2.92 -2.07 -0.18
CA GLU A 74 -4.38 -2.04 -0.23
C GLU A 74 -4.92 -0.62 -0.02
N ASP A 75 -4.38 0.13 0.94
CA ASP A 75 -4.74 1.55 1.17
C ASP A 75 -4.49 2.40 -0.08
N LEU A 76 -3.36 2.16 -0.77
CA LEU A 76 -3.05 2.82 -2.04
C LEU A 76 -4.09 2.47 -3.12
N ARG A 77 -4.48 1.19 -3.22
CA ARG A 77 -5.47 0.72 -4.19
C ARG A 77 -6.85 1.32 -3.93
N GLN A 78 -7.25 1.41 -2.65
CA GLN A 78 -8.50 2.04 -2.24
C GLN A 78 -8.49 3.54 -2.54
N THR A 79 -7.39 4.22 -2.22
CA THR A 79 -7.23 5.65 -2.50
C THR A 79 -7.26 5.93 -4.01
N GLU A 80 -6.59 5.10 -4.82
CA GLU A 80 -6.63 5.23 -6.28
C GLU A 80 -8.05 5.03 -6.83
N ALA A 81 -8.79 4.03 -6.33
CA ALA A 81 -10.17 3.79 -6.74
C ALA A 81 -11.09 4.98 -6.36
N ALA A 82 -10.97 5.49 -5.14
CA ALA A 82 -11.74 6.65 -4.67
C ALA A 82 -11.46 7.90 -5.52
N LEU A 83 -10.18 8.18 -5.82
CA LEU A 83 -9.81 9.30 -6.68
C LEU A 83 -10.35 9.15 -8.10
N ARG A 84 -10.32 7.95 -8.68
CA ARG A 84 -10.90 7.70 -10.02
C ARG A 84 -12.40 7.95 -10.05
N GLU A 85 -13.11 7.56 -8.99
CA GLU A 85 -14.54 7.81 -8.85
C GLU A 85 -14.84 9.30 -8.68
N GLU A 86 -14.08 10.01 -7.86
CA GLU A 86 -14.21 11.45 -7.68
C GLU A 86 -13.98 12.22 -8.99
N ILE A 87 -12.97 11.83 -9.78
CA ILE A 87 -12.71 12.40 -11.11
C ILE A 87 -13.93 12.20 -12.02
N HIS A 88 -14.44 10.96 -12.12
CA HIS A 88 -15.63 10.68 -12.94
C HIS A 88 -16.85 11.50 -12.50
N ARG A 89 -17.06 11.63 -11.18
CA ARG A 89 -18.15 12.41 -10.63
C ARG A 89 -17.99 13.90 -10.94
N LEU A 90 -16.77 14.42 -10.90
CA LEU A 90 -16.48 15.82 -11.26
C LEU A 90 -16.71 16.06 -12.74
N ASP A 91 -16.26 15.16 -13.63
CA ASP A 91 -16.51 15.25 -15.07
C ASP A 91 -18.02 15.29 -15.37
N GLN A 92 -18.80 14.43 -14.73
CA GLN A 92 -20.26 14.43 -14.86
C GLN A 92 -20.89 15.74 -14.38
N LYS A 93 -20.44 16.28 -13.23
CA LYS A 93 -20.91 17.57 -12.72
C LYS A 93 -20.55 18.73 -13.64
N ILE A 94 -19.36 18.70 -14.23
CA ILE A 94 -18.91 19.70 -15.19
C ILE A 94 -19.80 19.67 -16.42
N GLU A 95 -20.05 18.50 -17.01
CA GLU A 95 -20.90 18.36 -18.18
C GLU A 95 -22.35 18.76 -17.88
N ALA A 96 -22.89 18.37 -16.72
CA ALA A 96 -24.22 18.82 -16.28
C ALA A 96 -24.28 20.35 -16.12
N THR A 97 -23.27 20.95 -15.48
CA THR A 97 -23.20 22.41 -15.27
C THR A 97 -23.06 23.15 -16.60
N LYS A 98 -22.24 22.65 -17.53
CA LYS A 98 -22.13 23.21 -18.89
C LYS A 98 -23.47 23.16 -19.61
N ALA A 99 -24.16 22.02 -19.56
CA ALA A 99 -25.47 21.87 -20.19
C ALA A 99 -26.50 22.84 -19.60
N ASP A 100 -26.54 22.99 -18.29
CA ASP A 100 -27.43 23.94 -17.62
C ASP A 100 -27.06 25.39 -17.96
N LEU A 101 -25.77 25.72 -18.02
CA LEU A 101 -25.32 27.04 -18.42
C LEU A 101 -25.75 27.37 -19.86
N ILE A 102 -25.69 26.40 -20.78
CA ILE A 102 -26.19 26.55 -22.15
C ILE A 102 -27.71 26.76 -22.18
N LYS A 103 -28.49 25.97 -21.41
CA LYS A 103 -29.94 26.16 -21.30
C LYS A 103 -30.30 27.56 -20.81
N TRP A 104 -29.65 28.01 -19.73
CA TRP A 104 -29.86 29.35 -19.18
C TRP A 104 -29.41 30.44 -20.15
N ALA A 105 -28.31 30.23 -20.88
CA ALA A 105 -27.86 31.16 -21.91
C ALA A 105 -28.94 31.32 -23.00
N PHE A 106 -29.52 30.23 -23.53
CA PHE A 106 -30.58 30.33 -24.53
C PHE A 106 -31.81 31.09 -24.02
N GLY A 107 -32.26 30.82 -22.79
CA GLY A 107 -33.38 31.54 -22.18
C GLY A 107 -33.09 33.04 -22.07
N PHE A 108 -31.89 33.39 -21.60
CA PHE A 108 -31.43 34.78 -21.53
C PHE A 108 -31.37 35.43 -22.92
N TRP A 109 -30.73 34.79 -23.90
CA TRP A 109 -30.60 35.33 -25.26
C TRP A 109 -31.96 35.53 -25.93
N ILE A 110 -32.89 34.57 -25.85
CA ILE A 110 -34.24 34.70 -26.41
C ILE A 110 -35.00 35.84 -25.72
N GLY A 111 -34.90 35.95 -24.39
CA GLY A 111 -35.51 37.05 -23.64
C GLY A 111 -35.00 38.41 -24.10
N ASN A 112 -33.68 38.58 -24.23
CA ASN A 112 -33.07 39.82 -24.70
C ASN A 112 -33.48 40.15 -26.14
N VAL A 113 -33.47 39.17 -27.04
CA VAL A 113 -33.89 39.35 -28.44
C VAL A 113 -35.35 39.78 -28.53
N ALA A 114 -36.25 39.17 -27.74
CA ALA A 114 -37.66 39.53 -27.70
C ALA A 114 -37.88 40.96 -27.20
N VAL A 115 -37.16 41.37 -26.15
CA VAL A 115 -37.20 42.75 -25.63
C VAL A 115 -36.73 43.75 -26.69
N LEU A 116 -35.57 43.51 -27.31
CA LEU A 116 -35.03 44.39 -28.36
C LEU A 116 -35.97 44.47 -29.57
N ALA A 117 -36.54 43.34 -30.00
CA ALA A 117 -37.51 43.29 -31.08
C ALA A 117 -38.79 44.08 -30.72
N GLY A 118 -39.27 43.95 -29.49
CA GLY A 118 -40.43 44.70 -29.00
C GLY A 118 -40.20 46.21 -28.98
N ILE A 119 -39.03 46.66 -28.53
CA ILE A 119 -38.65 48.08 -28.56
C ILE A 119 -38.56 48.57 -30.01
N MET A 120 -37.88 47.83 -30.89
CA MET A 120 -37.74 48.18 -32.30
C MET A 120 -39.11 48.31 -32.98
N PHE A 121 -40.01 47.35 -32.73
CA PHE A 121 -41.37 47.37 -33.27
C PHE A 121 -42.18 48.56 -32.76
N ALA A 122 -42.11 48.86 -31.45
CA ALA A 122 -42.79 50.01 -30.87
C ALA A 122 -42.28 51.33 -31.47
N LEU A 123 -40.97 51.47 -31.70
CA LEU A 123 -40.38 52.63 -32.36
C LEU A 123 -40.86 52.75 -33.80
N LEU A 124 -40.78 51.68 -34.61
CA LEU A 124 -41.25 51.69 -36.00
C LEU A 124 -42.73 52.10 -36.09
N ARG A 125 -43.58 51.57 -35.21
CA ARG A 125 -45.00 51.95 -35.14
C ARG A 125 -45.17 53.43 -34.83
N ALA A 126 -44.47 53.94 -33.82
CA ALA A 126 -44.58 55.35 -33.42
C ALA A 126 -44.09 56.32 -34.51
N PHE A 127 -43.11 55.93 -35.33
CA PHE A 127 -42.67 56.71 -36.48
C PHE A 127 -43.59 56.57 -37.70
N ALA A 128 -44.25 55.42 -37.89
CA ALA A 128 -45.17 55.19 -39.00
C ALA A 128 -46.56 55.83 -38.80
N GLU A 129 -46.99 56.06 -37.55
CA GLU A 129 -48.24 56.76 -37.21
C GLU A 129 -48.09 58.31 -37.23
N LYS A 130 -46.94 58.84 -37.65
CA LYS A 130 -46.63 60.28 -37.71
C LYS A 130 -46.48 60.78 -39.14
#